data_AF-A0A1N7RY16-F1
#
_entry.id   AF-A0A1N7RY16-F1
#
_cell.length_a   1.000
_cell.length_b   1.000
_cell.length_c   1.000
_cell.angle_alpha   90.00
_cell.angle_beta   90.00
_cell.angle_gamma   90.00
#
_symmetry.space_group_name_H-M   'P 1'
#
loop_
_entity.id
_entity.type
_entity.pdbx_description
1 polymer ?
#
loop_
_entity_poly.entity_id
_entity_poly.type
_entity_poly.pdbx_seq_one_letter_code
_entity_poly.pdbx_strand_id
1 'polypeptide(L)'
;MDQPHIDISRPILVGSSTILFSAFGFGWGYCSFALPVKVICEELGAADTSARQLALAFELGKQRIQRAVQQRAIFGHGRVIRLSSVDLLLEQDHRSNTARIPGSSEGSVIQQKTDVDSLRNV
;
A
#
# COMPACT_ATOMS: atom_id res chain seq x y z
N MET A 1 1.76 16.53 -8.40
CA MET A 1 1.29 15.73 -7.25
C MET A 1 2.51 15.50 -6.39
N ASP A 2 2.56 16.14 -5.23
CA ASP A 2 3.68 16.02 -4.29
C ASP A 2 3.71 14.60 -3.76
N GLN A 3 4.64 13.80 -4.30
CA GLN A 3 4.88 12.47 -3.79
C GLN A 3 5.34 12.63 -2.33
N PRO A 4 4.70 11.95 -1.36
CA PRO A 4 5.08 12.10 0.05
C PRO A 4 6.56 11.79 0.17
N HIS A 5 7.35 12.80 0.54
CA HIS A 5 8.79 12.67 0.66
C HIS A 5 9.07 11.83 1.91
N ILE A 6 9.31 10.55 1.70
CA ILE A 6 9.70 9.62 2.76
C ILE A 6 11.22 9.44 2.68
N ASP A 7 11.90 9.97 3.68
CA ASP A 7 13.34 9.81 3.83
C ASP A 7 13.63 8.53 4.59
N ILE A 8 14.47 7.68 4.01
CA ILE A 8 14.87 6.41 4.60
C ILE A 8 16.37 6.48 4.90
N SER A 9 16.74 6.15 6.13
CA SER A 9 18.14 6.04 6.55
C SER A 9 18.81 4.84 5.89
N ARG A 10 20.15 4.82 5.93
CA ARG A 10 20.89 3.63 5.48
C ARG A 10 20.48 2.40 6.31
N PRO A 11 20.44 1.20 5.67
CA PRO A 11 20.18 -0.05 6.37
C PRO A 11 21.36 -0.42 7.27
N ILE A 12 21.06 -0.89 8.47
CA ILE A 12 22.03 -1.43 9.42
C ILE A 12 21.70 -2.90 9.62
N LEU A 13 22.64 -3.79 9.27
CA LEU A 13 22.50 -5.22 9.56
C LEU A 13 22.74 -5.43 11.05
N VAL A 14 21.73 -5.93 11.76
CA VAL A 14 21.79 -6.26 13.19
C VAL A 14 21.79 -7.78 13.34
N GLY A 15 22.90 -8.30 13.87
CA GLY A 15 23.17 -9.74 13.87
C GLY A 15 23.32 -10.27 12.45
N SER A 16 22.72 -11.44 12.18
CA SER A 16 22.79 -12.10 10.86
C SER A 16 21.43 -12.30 10.18
N SER A 17 20.36 -11.71 10.71
CA SER A 17 18.99 -12.04 10.28
C SER A 17 18.06 -10.85 10.07
N THR A 18 18.45 -9.63 10.47
CA THR A 18 17.56 -8.46 10.45
C THR A 18 18.29 -7.20 10.02
N ILE A 19 17.67 -6.44 9.13
CA ILE A 19 18.08 -5.07 8.82
C ILE A 19 17.20 -4.10 9.59
N LEU A 20 17.82 -3.17 10.29
CA LEU A 20 17.16 -2.01 10.88
C LEU A 20 17.39 -0.77 10.03
N PHE A 21 16.37 0.06 9.94
CA PHE A 21 16.48 1.40 9.37
C PHE A 21 15.42 2.29 10.03
N SER A 22 15.60 3.60 9.89
CA SER A 22 14.61 4.59 10.28
C SER A 22 14.07 5.26 9.04
N ALA A 23 12.81 5.66 9.11
CA ALA A 23 12.22 6.49 8.10
C ALA A 23 11.55 7.72 8.73
N PHE A 24 11.51 8.79 7.95
CA PHE A 24 10.79 10.01 8.26
C PHE A 24 9.76 10.30 7.19
N GLY A 25 8.56 10.67 7.60
CA GLY A 25 7.53 11.14 6.69
C GLY A 25 6.67 12.21 7.35
N PHE A 26 6.26 13.17 6.53
CA PHE A 26 5.33 14.21 6.99
C PHE A 26 4.01 13.58 7.46
N GLY A 27 3.54 13.99 8.63
CA GLY A 27 2.28 13.51 9.24
C GLY A 27 2.44 12.41 10.29
N TRP A 28 3.54 11.66 10.31
CA TRP A 28 3.81 10.63 11.34
C TRP A 28 5.21 10.70 11.95
N GLY A 29 6.10 11.55 11.43
CA GLY A 29 7.39 11.84 12.06
C GLY A 29 8.44 10.75 11.83
N TYR A 30 9.26 10.46 12.83
CA TYR A 30 10.29 9.43 12.76
C TYR A 30 9.77 8.09 13.26
N CYS A 31 10.04 7.03 12.50
CA CYS A 31 9.71 5.65 12.89
C CYS A 31 10.85 4.70 12.54
N SER A 32 11.08 3.71 13.40
CA SER A 32 12.10 2.67 13.20
C SER A 32 11.46 1.39 12.68
N PHE A 33 12.12 0.75 11.71
CA PHE A 33 11.64 -0.44 11.04
C PHE A 33 12.66 -1.57 11.12
N ALA A 34 12.14 -2.79 11.19
CA ALA A 34 12.91 -4.02 11.11
C ALA A 34 12.46 -4.84 9.91
N LEU A 35 13.40 -5.18 9.03
CA LEU A 35 13.15 -5.99 7.85
C LEU A 35 14.00 -7.28 7.94
N PRO A 36 13.38 -8.47 8.02
CA PRO A 36 14.12 -9.71 8.06
C PRO A 36 14.93 -9.93 6.77
N VAL A 37 16.17 -10.42 6.89
CA VAL A 37 17.06 -10.73 5.75
C VAL A 37 16.38 -11.69 4.77
N LYS A 38 15.63 -12.67 5.29
CA LYS A 38 14.86 -13.61 4.46
C LYS A 38 13.89 -12.87 3.51
N VAL A 39 13.18 -11.86 4.02
CA VAL A 39 12.26 -11.04 3.22
C VAL A 39 13.01 -10.22 2.17
N ILE A 40 14.23 -9.75 2.49
CA ILE A 40 15.05 -9.02 1.52
C ILE A 40 15.52 -9.92 0.38
N CYS A 41 15.95 -11.15 0.69
CA CYS A 41 16.32 -12.13 -0.32
C CYS A 41 15.12 -12.53 -1.19
N GLU A 42 14.00 -12.87 -0.58
CA GLU A 42 12.80 -13.36 -1.28
C GLU A 42 12.11 -12.25 -2.08
N GLU A 43 11.92 -11.08 -1.49
CA GLU A 43 11.10 -10.03 -2.09
C GLU A 43 11.91 -8.98 -2.83
N LEU A 44 13.10 -8.63 -2.35
CA LEU A 44 13.94 -7.57 -2.93
C LEU A 44 15.08 -8.12 -3.80
N GLY A 45 15.23 -9.44 -3.88
CA GLY A 45 16.15 -10.10 -4.81
C GLY A 45 17.62 -10.10 -4.38
N ALA A 46 17.91 -10.02 -3.07
CA ALA A 46 19.29 -10.22 -2.61
C ALA A 46 19.75 -11.67 -2.87
N ALA A 47 20.84 -11.82 -3.63
CA ALA A 47 21.35 -13.14 -4.01
C ALA A 47 21.92 -13.95 -2.83
N ASP A 48 22.43 -13.26 -1.81
CA ASP A 48 22.97 -13.85 -0.59
C ASP A 48 22.75 -12.93 0.62
N THR A 49 23.20 -13.39 1.79
CA THR A 49 23.09 -12.65 3.06
C THR A 49 24.29 -11.76 3.35
N SER A 50 25.17 -11.50 2.38
CA SER A 50 26.29 -10.59 2.56
C SER A 50 25.77 -9.16 2.73
N ALA A 51 26.42 -8.38 3.59
CA ALA A 51 26.03 -6.99 3.84
C ALA A 51 25.95 -6.16 2.54
N ARG A 52 26.80 -6.47 1.55
CA ARG A 52 26.82 -5.78 0.25
C ARG A 52 25.58 -6.11 -0.58
N GLN A 53 25.21 -7.38 -0.73
CA GLN A 53 24.02 -7.77 -1.49
C GLN A 53 22.75 -7.26 -0.82
N LEU A 54 22.70 -7.34 0.51
CA LEU A 54 21.57 -6.84 1.30
C LEU A 54 21.39 -5.33 1.16
N ALA A 55 22.47 -4.54 1.26
CA ALA A 55 22.40 -3.11 1.04
C ALA A 55 22.00 -2.75 -0.39
N LEU A 56 22.51 -3.48 -1.38
CA LEU A 56 22.16 -3.29 -2.78
C LEU A 56 20.68 -3.56 -3.04
N ALA A 57 20.16 -4.70 -2.59
CA ALA A 57 18.74 -5.05 -2.71
C ALA A 57 17.84 -4.05 -1.98
N PHE A 58 18.29 -3.53 -0.82
CA PHE A 58 17.59 -2.49 -0.09
C PHE A 58 17.46 -1.20 -0.92
N GLU A 59 18.54 -0.72 -1.53
CA GLU A 59 18.51 0.49 -2.36
C GLU A 59 17.69 0.28 -3.65
N LEU A 60 17.83 -0.86 -4.32
CA LEU A 60 17.02 -1.21 -5.51
C LEU A 60 15.52 -1.32 -5.16
N GLY A 61 15.22 -1.83 -3.97
CA GLY A 61 13.86 -1.98 -3.44
C GLY A 61 13.26 -0.74 -2.79
N LYS A 62 13.99 0.39 -2.75
CA LYS A 62 13.66 1.56 -1.92
C LYS A 62 12.24 2.09 -2.14
N GLN A 63 11.75 2.10 -3.37
CA GLN A 63 10.38 2.52 -3.69
C GLN A 63 9.30 1.59 -3.11
N ARG A 64 9.56 0.28 -3.03
CA ARG A 64 8.66 -0.68 -2.37
C ARG A 64 8.71 -0.51 -0.85
N ILE A 65 9.90 -0.31 -0.30
CA ILE A 65 10.10 -0.07 1.13
C ILE A 65 9.41 1.23 1.55
N GLN A 66 9.54 2.32 0.80
CA GLN A 66 8.85 3.60 1.08
C GLN A 66 7.33 3.43 1.16
N ARG A 67 6.74 2.64 0.26
CA ARG A 67 5.31 2.33 0.29
C ARG A 67 4.91 1.53 1.53
N ALA A 68 5.64 0.47 1.84
CA ALA A 68 5.40 -0.34 3.04
C ALA A 68 5.53 0.49 4.32
N VAL A 69 6.55 1.34 4.39
CA VAL A 69 6.76 2.31 5.48
C VAL A 69 5.57 3.24 5.60
N GLN A 70 5.10 3.85 4.50
CA GLN A 70 3.98 4.78 4.53
C GLN A 70 2.71 4.15 5.12
N GLN A 71 2.41 2.91 4.74
CA GLN A 71 1.24 2.18 5.20
C GLN A 71 1.36 1.76 6.67
N ARG A 72 2.58 1.48 7.14
CA ARG A 72 2.80 0.91 8.47
C ARG A 72 3.15 1.95 9.53
N ALA A 73 3.73 3.08 9.14
CA ALA A 73 4.20 4.11 10.05
C ALA A 73 3.09 4.73 10.93
N ILE A 74 1.85 4.77 10.44
CA ILE A 74 0.67 5.24 11.21
C ILE A 74 0.41 4.41 12.47
N PHE A 75 0.90 3.17 12.54
CA PHE A 75 0.78 2.30 13.72
C PHE A 75 1.99 2.41 14.66
N GLY A 76 2.96 3.26 14.32
CA GLY A 76 4.24 3.39 15.01
C GLY A 76 4.18 4.25 16.27
N HIS A 77 3.68 3.71 17.38
CA HIS A 77 3.69 4.40 18.67
C HIS A 77 5.04 4.26 19.40
N GLY A 78 6.13 4.68 18.76
CA GLY A 78 7.48 4.67 19.37
C GLY A 78 8.14 3.29 19.50
N ARG A 79 7.62 2.28 18.80
CA ARG A 79 8.19 0.92 18.74
C ARG A 79 8.74 0.63 17.36
N VAL A 80 9.71 -0.28 17.29
CA VAL A 80 10.21 -0.78 16.01
C VAL A 80 9.12 -1.59 15.32
N ILE A 81 8.75 -1.18 14.11
CA ILE A 81 7.75 -1.86 13.29
C ILE A 81 8.44 -2.93 12.45
N ARG A 82 8.00 -4.18 12.59
CA ARG A 82 8.49 -5.27 11.74
C ARG A 82 7.72 -5.29 10.42
N LEU A 83 8.45 -5.20 9.32
CA LEU A 83 7.94 -5.37 7.96
C LEU A 83 8.02 -6.85 7.55
N SER A 84 7.04 -7.27 6.78
CA SER A 84 6.89 -8.62 6.23
C SER A 84 6.82 -8.58 4.71
N SER A 85 6.88 -9.76 4.06
CA SER A 85 6.69 -9.87 2.61
C SER A 85 5.38 -9.25 2.13
N VAL A 86 4.30 -9.45 2.90
CA VAL A 86 2.98 -8.89 2.59
C VAL A 86 3.07 -7.37 2.48
N ASP A 87 3.72 -6.70 3.44
CA ASP A 87 3.85 -5.24 3.43
C ASP A 87 4.61 -4.72 2.18
N LEU A 88 5.57 -5.49 1.65
CA LEU A 88 6.33 -5.14 0.43
C LEU A 88 5.63 -5.49 -0.87
N LEU A 89 4.61 -6.36 -0.82
CA LEU A 89 3.83 -6.85 -1.96
C LEU A 89 2.45 -6.21 -2.06
N LEU A 90 2.04 -5.39 -1.09
CA LEU A 90 0.85 -4.55 -1.19
C LEU A 90 1.04 -3.51 -2.30
N GLU A 91 0.79 -3.94 -3.54
CA GLU A 91 0.60 -3.06 -4.68
C GLU A 91 -0.72 -2.31 -4.50
N GLN A 92 -0.73 -1.02 -4.82
CA GLN A 92 -1.98 -0.27 -4.79
C GLN A 92 -2.83 -0.71 -5.97
N ASP A 93 -3.92 -1.43 -5.69
CA ASP A 93 -5.14 -1.49 -6.52
C ASP A 93 -5.78 -0.09 -6.57
N HIS A 94 -5.05 0.91 -7.07
CA HIS A 94 -5.57 2.23 -7.42
C HIS A 94 -5.24 2.50 -8.89
N ARG A 95 -5.84 1.69 -9.75
CA ARG A 95 -6.20 2.14 -11.09
C ARG A 95 -7.55 1.56 -11.50
N SER A 96 -8.51 2.48 -11.65
CA SER A 96 -9.80 2.33 -12.33
C SER A 96 -11.01 1.93 -11.47
N ASN A 97 -11.53 2.91 -10.72
CA ASN A 97 -12.99 3.12 -10.69
C ASN A 97 -13.30 4.58 -11.06
N THR A 98 -13.02 4.95 -12.32
CA THR A 98 -13.59 6.12 -12.96
C THR A 98 -13.96 5.72 -14.39
N ALA A 99 -15.21 6.01 -14.78
CA ALA A 99 -15.82 5.80 -16.10
C ALA A 99 -16.53 4.46 -16.36
N ARG A 100 -17.76 4.34 -15.81
CA ARG A 100 -18.92 3.87 -16.59
C ARG A 100 -20.22 4.41 -15.99
N ILE A 101 -20.60 5.63 -16.38
CA ILE A 101 -22.02 5.98 -16.46
C ILE A 101 -22.42 5.68 -17.92
N PRO A 102 -23.24 4.66 -18.19
CA PRO A 102 -23.89 4.54 -19.47
C PRO A 102 -25.23 5.30 -19.43
N GLY A 103 -25.38 6.23 -20.37
CA GLY A 103 -26.70 6.60 -20.89
C GLY A 103 -27.37 7.79 -20.21
N SER A 104 -26.97 9.00 -20.62
CA SER A 104 -27.98 10.01 -20.95
C SER A 104 -28.76 9.52 -22.17
N SER A 105 -30.01 9.12 -21.99
CA SER A 105 -31.02 9.11 -23.05
C SER A 105 -32.11 10.09 -22.64
N GLU A 106 -32.05 11.28 -23.24
CA GLU A 106 -33.22 12.15 -23.33
C GLU A 106 -34.28 11.50 -24.23
N GLY A 107 -35.54 11.63 -23.83
CA GLY A 107 -36.70 11.58 -24.73
C GLY A 107 -37.38 10.22 -24.88
N SER A 108 -38.46 10.00 -24.15
CA SER A 108 -39.79 9.78 -24.76
C SER A 108 -40.86 9.64 -23.68
N VAL A 109 -41.62 10.71 -23.49
CA VAL A 109 -42.96 10.68 -22.90
C VAL A 109 -43.89 10.16 -23.99
N ILE A 110 -44.45 8.94 -23.86
CA ILE A 110 -45.82 8.60 -24.30
C ILE A 110 -46.38 7.45 -23.43
N GLN A 111 -47.38 7.83 -22.61
CA GLN A 111 -48.69 7.18 -22.38
C GLN A 111 -48.84 5.65 -22.60
N GLN A 112 -49.29 4.95 -21.55
CA GLN A 112 -50.40 3.97 -21.57
C GLN A 112 -50.73 3.60 -20.10
N LYS A 113 -51.84 4.10 -19.54
CA LYS A 113 -53.23 3.60 -19.62
C LYS A 113 -53.52 2.55 -18.53
N THR A 114 -54.17 3.04 -17.47
CA THR A 114 -55.33 2.45 -16.77
C THR A 114 -55.26 0.97 -16.38
N ASP A 115 -55.22 0.69 -15.08
CA ASP A 115 -56.41 0.12 -14.43
C ASP A 115 -56.38 0.40 -12.93
N VAL A 116 -57.50 0.90 -12.46
CA VAL A 116 -57.77 1.31 -11.08
C VAL A 116 -58.47 0.15 -10.39
N ASP A 117 -57.96 -0.19 -9.21
CA ASP A 117 -58.68 -0.79 -8.09
C ASP A 117 -59.98 -1.55 -8.43
N SER A 118 -59.86 -2.85 -8.64
CA SER A 118 -60.98 -3.76 -8.45
C SER A 118 -60.69 -4.78 -7.35
N LEU A 119 -61.50 -4.64 -6.30
CA LEU A 119 -61.96 -5.65 -5.34
C LEU A 119 -61.16 -5.78 -4.02
N ARG A 120 -61.52 -4.88 -3.10
CA ARG A 120 -61.64 -5.20 -1.68
C ARG A 120 -62.62 -6.36 -1.48
N ASN A 121 -62.12 -7.46 -0.91
CA ASN A 121 -62.90 -8.35 -0.08
C ASN A 121 -63.20 -7.66 1.25
N VAL A 122 -64.48 -7.54 1.60
CA VAL A 122 -65.19 -7.87 2.87
C VAL A 122 -66.49 -7.08 2.89
#